data_AF-A0A3D5QE99-F1
#
_entry.id   AF-A0A3D5QE99-F1
#
_cell.length_a   1.000
_cell.length_b   1.000
_cell.length_c   1.000
_cell.angle_alpha   90.00
_cell.angle_beta   90.00
_cell.angle_gamma   90.00
#
_symmetry.space_group_name_H-M   'P 1'
#
loop_
_entity.id
_entity.type
_entity.pdbx_description
1 polymer ?
#
loop_
_entity_poly.entity_id
_entity_poly.type
_entity_poly.pdbx_seq_one_letter_code
_entity_poly.pdbx_strand_id
1 'polypeptide(L)'
;MCDLDYMAEFTIEGPEALAFIQKVFTNDFSNLAIGSVRYTAMTDLDGNMVDDGTVWRLGESRYMYISGDESDYEWLEKCAKDFDIELKNITSEWTTLSLQGPLSTKVLEKLTDNDLGSIRYYKFVEGKVSGVECLIARIGFTGEFGYELHFHPRHGEEMWKG
;
A
#
# COMPACT_ATOMS: atom_id res chain seq x y z
N MET A 1 17.43 3.36 5.01
CA MET A 1 16.26 3.90 4.31
C MET A 1 16.42 3.55 2.85
N CYS A 2 15.35 3.08 2.22
CA CYS A 2 15.30 2.73 0.80
C CYS A 2 14.23 3.59 0.13
N ASP A 3 14.52 4.02 -1.08
CA ASP A 3 13.56 4.67 -1.96
C ASP A 3 12.82 3.59 -2.75
N LEU A 4 11.48 3.62 -2.68
CA LEU A 4 10.58 2.69 -3.36
C LEU A 4 9.65 3.43 -4.34
N ASP A 5 10.04 4.62 -4.83
CA ASP A 5 9.30 5.42 -5.84
C ASP A 5 9.04 4.69 -7.17
N TYR A 6 9.64 3.51 -7.38
CA TYR A 6 9.41 2.69 -8.57
C TYR A 6 8.18 1.77 -8.46
N MET A 7 7.57 1.64 -7.29
CA MET A 7 6.35 0.86 -7.10
C MET A 7 5.17 1.57 -7.77
N ALA A 8 4.12 0.81 -8.10
CA ALA A 8 2.91 1.35 -8.72
C ALA A 8 1.71 1.23 -7.79
N GLU A 9 0.91 2.28 -7.70
CA GLU A 9 -0.26 2.38 -6.82
C GLU A 9 -1.56 2.49 -7.62
N PHE A 10 -2.50 1.60 -7.35
CA PHE A 10 -3.81 1.60 -7.99
C PHE A 10 -4.93 1.63 -6.95
N THR A 11 -5.88 2.56 -7.07
CA THR A 11 -7.08 2.58 -6.23
C THR A 11 -8.19 1.76 -6.83
N ILE A 12 -8.91 1.06 -5.96
CA ILE A 12 -10.03 0.19 -6.28
C ILE A 12 -11.17 0.58 -5.32
N GLU A 13 -12.15 1.32 -5.82
CA GLU A 13 -13.24 1.87 -5.01
C GLU A 13 -14.60 1.51 -5.61
N GLY A 14 -15.61 1.26 -4.78
CA GLY A 14 -16.97 1.02 -5.25
C GLY A 14 -17.67 -0.16 -4.59
N PRO A 15 -18.98 -0.31 -4.80
CA PRO A 15 -19.81 -1.30 -4.12
C PRO A 15 -19.30 -2.74 -4.33
N GLU A 16 -18.70 -3.05 -5.48
CA GLU A 16 -18.18 -4.39 -5.79
C GLU A 16 -16.67 -4.54 -5.58
N ALA A 17 -16.00 -3.57 -4.94
CA ALA A 17 -14.53 -3.59 -4.76
C ALA A 17 -14.03 -4.84 -4.04
N LEU A 18 -14.73 -5.30 -2.98
CA LEU A 18 -14.38 -6.54 -2.29
C LEU A 18 -14.53 -7.76 -3.22
N ALA A 19 -15.61 -7.83 -4.00
CA ALA A 19 -15.84 -8.94 -4.92
C ALA A 19 -14.77 -8.98 -6.03
N PHE A 20 -14.35 -7.82 -6.52
CA PHE A 20 -13.29 -7.68 -7.49
C PHE A 20 -11.93 -8.18 -6.95
N ILE A 21 -11.48 -7.67 -5.80
CA ILE A 21 -10.18 -8.08 -5.24
C ILE A 21 -10.17 -9.57 -4.86
N GLN A 22 -11.29 -10.15 -4.42
CA GLN A 22 -11.41 -11.59 -4.14
C GLN A 22 -11.34 -12.46 -5.41
N LYS A 23 -11.64 -11.90 -6.59
CA LYS A 23 -11.52 -12.60 -7.86
C LYS A 23 -10.10 -12.56 -8.41
N VAL A 24 -9.42 -11.43 -8.26
CA VAL A 24 -8.11 -11.16 -8.88
C VAL A 24 -6.94 -11.68 -8.06
N PHE A 25 -7.05 -11.60 -6.74
CA PHE A 25 -5.97 -11.90 -5.82
C PHE A 25 -6.23 -13.20 -5.06
N THR A 26 -5.15 -13.89 -4.70
CA THR A 26 -5.22 -15.25 -4.13
C THR A 26 -5.53 -15.29 -2.62
N ASN A 27 -5.36 -14.18 -1.90
CA ASN A 27 -5.62 -14.11 -0.46
C ASN A 27 -7.08 -13.71 -0.14
N ASP A 28 -7.55 -13.97 1.09
CA ASP A 28 -8.95 -13.68 1.47
C ASP A 28 -9.15 -12.29 2.08
N PHE A 29 -9.72 -11.34 1.37
CA PHE A 29 -9.91 -9.96 1.85
C PHE A 29 -11.20 -9.74 2.67
N SER A 30 -12.07 -10.75 2.82
CA SER A 30 -13.38 -10.60 3.48
C SER A 30 -13.27 -10.19 4.95
N ASN A 31 -12.19 -10.59 5.62
CA ASN A 31 -11.91 -10.31 7.03
C ASN A 31 -10.81 -9.25 7.24
N LEU A 32 -10.32 -8.61 6.17
CA LEU A 32 -9.30 -7.58 6.29
C LEU A 32 -9.91 -6.33 6.92
N ALA A 33 -9.48 -5.94 8.12
CA ALA A 33 -10.00 -4.73 8.76
C ALA A 33 -9.50 -3.45 8.07
N ILE A 34 -10.29 -2.37 8.12
CA ILE A 34 -9.84 -1.03 7.67
C ILE A 34 -8.54 -0.65 8.42
N GLY A 35 -7.61 -0.01 7.73
CA GLY A 35 -6.28 0.31 8.27
C GLY A 35 -5.33 -0.91 8.29
N SER A 36 -5.63 -1.95 7.51
CA SER A 36 -4.80 -3.15 7.42
C SER A 36 -4.35 -3.38 5.99
N VAL A 37 -3.16 -3.95 5.87
CA VAL A 37 -2.53 -4.35 4.62
C VAL A 37 -2.57 -5.87 4.53
N ARG A 38 -2.52 -6.42 3.32
CA ARG A 38 -2.31 -7.85 3.13
C ARG A 38 -1.52 -8.12 1.87
N TYR A 39 -0.51 -8.96 2.01
CA TYR A 39 0.28 -9.45 0.89
C TYR A 39 -0.48 -10.54 0.13
N THR A 40 -0.36 -10.53 -1.19
CA THR A 40 -1.06 -11.45 -2.06
C THR A 40 -0.32 -11.64 -3.37
N ALA A 41 -0.58 -12.77 -4.03
CA ALA A 41 -0.30 -12.91 -5.46
C ALA A 41 -1.53 -12.54 -6.28
N MET A 42 -1.29 -12.00 -7.47
CA MET A 42 -2.24 -11.80 -8.56
C MET A 42 -2.05 -12.91 -9.59
N THR A 43 -3.13 -13.53 -10.03
CA THR A 43 -3.07 -14.65 -10.98
C THR A 43 -3.97 -14.43 -12.19
N ASP A 44 -3.63 -15.08 -13.30
CA ASP A 44 -4.50 -15.20 -14.45
C ASP A 44 -5.63 -16.24 -14.21
N LEU A 45 -6.48 -16.44 -15.22
CA LEU A 45 -7.61 -17.37 -15.14
C LEU A 45 -7.19 -18.85 -15.09
N ASP A 46 -5.97 -19.15 -15.52
CA ASP A 46 -5.38 -20.50 -15.48
C ASP A 46 -4.60 -20.74 -14.17
N GLY A 47 -4.54 -19.74 -13.29
CA GLY A 47 -3.85 -19.80 -12.01
C GLY A 47 -2.34 -19.55 -12.10
N ASN A 48 -1.84 -19.07 -13.24
CA ASN A 48 -0.45 -18.64 -13.34
C ASN A 48 -0.27 -17.29 -12.66
N MET A 49 0.87 -17.12 -12.00
CA MET A 49 1.23 -15.86 -11.35
C MET A 49 1.46 -14.78 -12.41
N VAL A 50 0.77 -13.64 -12.22
CA VAL A 50 0.99 -12.41 -12.99
C VAL A 50 1.99 -11.54 -12.26
N ASP A 51 1.71 -11.21 -10.99
CA ASP A 51 2.61 -10.48 -10.09
C ASP A 51 2.24 -10.76 -8.61
N ASP A 52 3.00 -10.21 -7.67
CA ASP A 52 2.63 -10.08 -6.26
C ASP A 52 2.67 -8.63 -5.77
N GLY A 53 1.97 -8.38 -4.67
CA GLY A 53 1.94 -7.04 -4.11
C GLY A 53 1.16 -6.98 -2.81
N THR A 54 0.75 -5.77 -2.44
CA THR A 54 0.00 -5.54 -1.21
C THR A 54 -1.32 -4.85 -1.46
N VAL A 55 -2.40 -5.36 -0.85
CA VAL A 55 -3.71 -4.72 -0.85
C VAL A 55 -3.95 -4.06 0.49
N TRP A 56 -4.27 -2.77 0.45
CA TRP A 56 -4.51 -1.90 1.58
C TRP A 56 -6.00 -1.61 1.69
N ARG A 57 -6.62 -1.86 2.84
CA ARG A 57 -8.02 -1.50 3.07
C ARG A 57 -8.11 -0.09 3.67
N LEU A 58 -8.36 0.89 2.81
CA LEU A 58 -8.47 2.31 3.17
C LEU A 58 -9.85 2.65 3.78
N GLY A 59 -10.89 1.91 3.41
CA GLY A 59 -12.25 2.15 3.89
C GLY A 59 -13.19 0.96 3.71
N GLU A 60 -14.49 1.19 3.83
CA GLU A 60 -15.51 0.13 3.72
C GLU A 60 -15.47 -0.54 2.35
N SER A 61 -15.39 0.27 1.29
CA SER A 61 -15.35 -0.11 -0.12
C SER A 61 -14.23 0.63 -0.87
N ARG A 62 -13.11 0.89 -0.20
CA ARG A 62 -11.97 1.63 -0.74
C ARG A 62 -10.69 0.86 -0.45
N TYR A 63 -10.00 0.47 -1.51
CA TYR A 63 -8.78 -0.31 -1.45
C TYR A 63 -7.70 0.33 -2.31
N MET A 64 -6.44 0.02 -2.00
CA MET A 64 -5.30 0.37 -2.82
C MET A 64 -4.43 -0.88 -3.00
N TYR A 65 -4.06 -1.19 -4.24
CA TYR A 65 -3.09 -2.22 -4.56
C TYR A 65 -1.77 -1.55 -4.90
N ILE A 66 -0.69 -2.02 -4.26
CA ILE A 66 0.67 -1.61 -4.57
C ILE A 66 1.38 -2.77 -5.24
N SER A 67 1.77 -2.58 -6.50
CA SER A 67 2.40 -3.52 -7.42
C SER A 67 3.88 -3.19 -7.63
N GLY A 68 4.68 -4.18 -8.01
CA GLY A 68 6.05 -3.98 -8.47
C GLY A 68 6.17 -3.49 -9.92
N ASP A 69 5.09 -3.52 -10.70
CA ASP A 69 5.08 -3.19 -12.13
C ASP A 69 3.83 -2.37 -12.51
N GLU A 70 4.02 -1.15 -13.01
CA GLU A 70 2.90 -0.29 -13.42
C GLU A 70 2.03 -0.90 -14.54
N SER A 71 2.60 -1.79 -15.36
CA SER A 71 1.87 -2.46 -16.44
C SER A 71 0.77 -3.42 -15.95
N ASP A 72 0.80 -3.82 -14.68
CA ASP A 72 -0.27 -4.59 -14.02
C ASP A 72 -1.65 -3.90 -14.12
N TYR A 73 -1.66 -2.57 -14.24
CA TYR A 73 -2.88 -1.80 -14.39
C TYR A 73 -3.72 -2.29 -15.58
N GLU A 74 -3.08 -2.64 -16.72
CA GLU A 74 -3.78 -3.13 -17.90
C GLU A 74 -4.49 -4.48 -17.66
N TRP A 75 -3.91 -5.32 -16.80
CA TRP A 75 -4.52 -6.58 -16.41
C TRP A 75 -5.72 -6.33 -15.50
N LEU A 76 -5.57 -5.47 -14.50
CA LEU A 76 -6.66 -5.09 -13.59
C LEU A 76 -7.85 -4.46 -14.34
N GLU A 77 -7.59 -3.58 -15.31
CA GLU A 77 -8.64 -3.00 -16.16
C GLU A 77 -9.41 -4.06 -16.94
N LYS A 78 -8.73 -5.10 -17.46
CA LYS A 78 -9.40 -6.22 -18.15
C LYS A 78 -10.29 -7.00 -17.19
N CYS A 79 -9.82 -7.24 -15.97
CA CYS A 79 -10.58 -7.95 -14.94
C CYS A 79 -11.78 -7.14 -14.40
N ALA A 80 -11.69 -5.80 -14.42
CA ALA A 80 -12.67 -4.90 -13.81
C ALA A 80 -13.95 -4.70 -14.64
N LYS A 81 -13.96 -5.10 -15.93
CA LYS A 81 -15.05 -4.79 -16.89
C LYS A 81 -16.47 -5.16 -16.44
N ASP A 82 -16.60 -6.20 -15.64
CA ASP A 82 -17.89 -6.71 -15.17
C ASP A 82 -18.22 -6.34 -13.72
N PHE A 83 -17.49 -5.35 -13.15
CA PHE A 83 -17.65 -4.91 -11.77
C PHE A 83 -18.06 -3.43 -11.71
N ASP A 84 -18.98 -3.11 -10.80
CA ASP A 84 -19.33 -1.74 -10.41
C ASP A 84 -18.27 -1.18 -9.45
N ILE A 85 -17.14 -0.77 -10.04
CA ILE A 85 -15.99 -0.17 -9.36
C ILE A 85 -15.38 0.97 -10.19
N GLU A 86 -14.70 1.87 -9.50
CA GLU A 86 -13.74 2.81 -10.04
C GLU A 86 -12.32 2.28 -9.77
N LEU A 87 -11.61 1.96 -10.84
CA LEU A 87 -10.20 1.59 -10.84
C LEU A 87 -9.40 2.79 -11.38
N LYS A 88 -8.35 3.23 -10.66
CA LYS A 88 -7.46 4.32 -11.11
C LYS A 88 -6.01 3.98 -10.88
N ASN A 89 -5.17 4.30 -11.86
CA ASN A 89 -3.73 4.40 -11.67
C ASN A 89 -3.42 5.75 -11.02
N ILE A 90 -2.86 5.70 -9.81
CA ILE A 90 -2.51 6.86 -9.00
C ILE A 90 -1.00 6.89 -8.70
N THR A 91 -0.18 6.13 -9.43
CA THR A 91 1.27 6.03 -9.23
C THR A 91 1.93 7.41 -9.20
N SER A 92 1.53 8.33 -10.08
CA SER A 92 2.08 9.70 -10.10
C SER A 92 1.72 10.57 -8.89
N GLU A 93 0.78 10.13 -8.05
CA GLU A 93 0.28 10.86 -6.88
C GLU A 93 0.90 10.35 -5.56
N TRP A 94 1.64 9.23 -5.61
CA TRP A 94 2.22 8.57 -4.44
C TRP A 94 3.70 8.28 -4.64
N THR A 95 4.43 8.29 -3.54
CA THR A 95 5.81 7.81 -3.46
C THR A 95 5.99 7.14 -2.11
N THR A 96 6.98 6.26 -2.02
CA THR A 96 7.19 5.43 -0.84
C THR A 96 8.65 5.48 -0.37
N LEU A 97 8.84 5.82 0.90
CA LEU A 97 10.13 5.65 1.58
C LEU A 97 10.05 4.52 2.61
N SER A 98 11.00 3.58 2.53
CA SER A 98 11.08 2.44 3.45
C SER A 98 12.16 2.66 4.50
N LEU A 99 11.74 2.83 5.75
CA LEU A 99 12.61 2.98 6.92
C LEU A 99 12.67 1.67 7.71
N GLN A 100 13.71 0.89 7.41
CA GLN A 100 13.88 -0.47 7.94
C GLN A 100 15.05 -0.56 8.94
N GLY A 101 14.96 -1.49 9.88
CA GLY A 101 16.02 -1.85 10.83
C GLY A 101 15.64 -1.63 12.30
N PRO A 102 16.44 -2.16 13.24
CA PRO A 102 16.11 -2.19 14.67
C PRO A 102 16.01 -0.81 15.35
N LEU A 103 16.50 0.25 14.68
CA LEU A 103 16.43 1.63 15.16
C LEU A 103 15.35 2.46 14.44
N SER A 104 14.61 1.88 13.49
CA SER A 104 13.59 2.57 12.68
C SER A 104 12.57 3.31 13.54
N THR A 105 12.01 2.68 14.57
CA THR A 105 11.08 3.32 15.50
C THR A 105 11.70 4.56 16.16
N LYS A 106 12.91 4.44 16.72
CA LYS A 106 13.59 5.56 17.41
C LYS A 106 13.92 6.72 16.48
N VAL A 107 14.13 6.44 15.20
CA VAL A 107 14.34 7.47 14.17
C VAL A 107 13.01 8.14 13.87
N LEU A 108 11.98 7.36 13.58
CA LEU A 108 10.67 7.87 13.18
C LEU A 108 9.98 8.66 14.30
N GLU A 109 10.11 8.25 15.57
CA GLU A 109 9.61 8.97 16.76
C GLU A 109 10.10 10.41 16.86
N LYS A 110 11.23 10.75 16.25
CA LYS A 110 11.73 12.15 16.24
C LYS A 110 11.04 13.02 15.20
N LEU A 111 10.38 12.40 14.24
CA LEU A 111 9.79 13.02 13.07
C LEU A 111 8.26 13.00 13.12
N THR A 112 7.65 12.33 14.10
CA THR A 112 6.20 12.15 14.15
C THR A 112 5.66 12.14 15.58
N ASP A 113 4.47 12.72 15.77
CA ASP A 113 3.71 12.63 17.00
C ASP A 113 2.76 11.41 17.04
N ASN A 114 2.72 10.60 15.98
CA ASN A 114 1.87 9.41 15.93
C ASN A 114 2.34 8.34 16.93
N ASP A 115 1.39 7.61 17.53
CA ASP A 115 1.69 6.45 18.37
C ASP A 115 2.10 5.25 17.50
N LEU A 116 3.40 5.20 17.17
CA LEU A 116 3.99 4.11 16.40
C LEU A 116 3.88 2.75 17.09
N GLY A 117 3.80 2.72 18.42
CA GLY A 117 3.66 1.48 19.21
C GLY A 117 2.31 0.81 19.00
N SER A 118 1.28 1.59 18.66
CA SER A 118 -0.06 1.06 18.35
C SER A 118 -0.15 0.39 16.97
N ILE A 119 0.76 0.72 16.05
CA ILE A 119 0.77 0.19 14.68
C ILE A 119 1.28 -1.25 14.73
N ARG A 120 0.37 -2.21 14.55
CA ARG A 120 0.72 -3.63 14.47
C ARG A 120 1.28 -3.97 13.09
N TYR A 121 1.98 -5.10 12.99
CA TYR A 121 2.50 -5.58 11.71
C TYR A 121 1.36 -5.74 10.69
N TYR A 122 1.60 -5.33 9.43
CA TYR A 122 0.59 -5.26 8.37
C TYR A 122 -0.60 -4.34 8.73
N LYS A 123 -0.34 -3.29 9.52
CA LYS A 123 -1.28 -2.21 9.75
C LYS A 123 -0.72 -0.85 9.39
N PHE A 124 -1.69 -0.03 9.03
CA PHE A 124 -1.74 1.37 8.71
C PHE A 124 -2.12 2.38 9.76
N VAL A 125 -1.56 3.59 9.76
CA VAL A 125 -2.30 4.78 10.21
C VAL A 125 -2.11 5.93 9.24
N GLU A 126 -3.11 6.80 9.14
CA GLU A 126 -2.96 8.14 8.56
C GLU A 126 -2.38 9.07 9.63
N GLY A 127 -1.39 9.88 9.26
CA GLY A 127 -0.81 10.86 10.16
C GLY A 127 0.31 11.66 9.52
N LYS A 128 1.07 12.40 10.33
CA LYS A 128 2.14 13.26 9.83
C LYS A 128 3.54 12.76 10.15
N VAL A 129 4.45 12.84 9.19
CA VAL A 129 5.89 12.70 9.40
C VAL A 129 6.56 13.96 8.89
N SER A 130 7.36 14.61 9.72
CA SER A 130 7.97 15.92 9.43
C SER A 130 6.95 16.98 8.98
N GLY A 131 5.69 16.88 9.45
CA GLY A 131 4.59 17.77 9.05
C GLY A 131 3.89 17.40 7.73
N VAL A 132 4.40 16.42 6.97
CA VAL A 132 3.83 15.91 5.73
C VAL A 132 2.78 14.83 6.03
N GLU A 133 1.61 14.91 5.39
CA GLU A 133 0.58 13.86 5.47
C GLU A 133 1.08 12.56 4.82
N CYS A 134 0.99 11.46 5.55
CA CYS A 134 1.49 10.15 5.15
C CYS A 134 0.53 9.03 5.58
N LEU A 135 0.52 7.93 4.83
CA LEU A 135 0.20 6.62 5.40
C LEU A 135 1.49 6.05 6.01
N ILE A 136 1.43 5.74 7.29
CA ILE A 136 2.54 5.16 8.05
C ILE A 136 2.20 3.69 8.28
N ALA A 137 2.85 2.81 7.53
CA ALA A 137 2.58 1.39 7.57
C ALA A 137 3.71 0.62 8.22
N ARG A 138 3.38 -0.28 9.13
CA ARG A 138 4.36 -1.21 9.70
C ARG A 138 4.45 -2.46 8.85
N ILE A 139 5.22 -2.35 7.78
CA ILE A 139 5.52 -3.39 6.78
C ILE A 139 6.97 -3.22 6.30
N GLY A 140 7.46 -4.21 5.56
CA GLY A 140 8.78 -4.13 4.94
C GLY A 140 9.24 -5.46 4.34
N PHE A 141 10.27 -5.39 3.51
CA PHE A 141 10.82 -6.50 2.73
C PHE A 141 12.14 -7.06 3.30
N THR A 142 12.61 -6.54 4.44
CA THR A 142 13.95 -6.87 4.98
C THR A 142 13.95 -7.97 6.03
N GLY A 143 12.79 -8.39 6.52
CA GLY A 143 12.66 -9.29 7.68
C GLY A 143 12.92 -8.63 9.04
N GLU A 144 13.40 -7.39 9.04
CA GLU A 144 13.59 -6.57 10.23
C GLU A 144 12.33 -5.76 10.58
N PHE A 145 12.33 -5.18 11.78
CA PHE A 145 11.32 -4.19 12.14
C PHE A 145 11.48 -2.92 11.26
N GLY A 146 10.39 -2.40 10.71
CA GLY A 146 10.44 -1.20 9.88
C GLY A 146 9.06 -0.62 9.56
N TYR A 147 9.11 0.52 8.86
CA TYR A 147 7.93 1.22 8.37
C TYR A 147 8.11 1.58 6.90
N GLU A 148 7.00 1.66 6.18
CA GLU A 148 6.89 2.34 4.91
C GLU A 148 6.06 3.61 5.08
N LEU A 149 6.55 4.69 4.48
CA LEU A 149 5.96 6.02 4.51
C LEU A 149 5.47 6.33 3.11
N HIS A 150 4.15 6.34 2.93
CA HIS A 150 3.51 6.59 1.64
C HIS A 150 2.95 8.01 1.66
N PHE A 151 3.37 8.87 0.72
CA PHE A 151 3.00 10.28 0.70
C PHE A 151 3.10 10.87 -0.71
N HIS A 152 2.67 12.12 -0.88
CA HIS A 152 2.68 12.75 -2.20
C HIS A 152 4.12 13.10 -2.70
N PRO A 153 4.52 12.75 -3.94
CA PRO A 153 5.89 12.91 -4.47
C PRO A 153 6.50 14.30 -4.34
N ARG A 154 5.69 15.36 -4.42
CA ARG A 154 6.10 16.76 -4.18
C ARG A 154 6.91 16.97 -2.90
N HIS A 155 6.76 16.11 -1.90
CA HIS A 155 7.45 16.18 -0.61
C HIS A 155 8.67 15.24 -0.51
N GLY A 156 9.00 14.51 -1.57
CA GLY A 156 10.05 13.47 -1.59
C GLY A 156 11.41 13.99 -1.13
N GLU A 157 11.83 15.15 -1.63
CA GLU A 157 13.12 15.73 -1.25
C GLU A 157 13.17 16.16 0.22
N GLU A 158 12.09 16.75 0.74
CA GLU A 158 11.97 17.16 2.15
C GLU A 158 12.01 15.93 3.06
N MET A 159 11.21 14.91 2.74
CA MET A 159 11.10 13.67 3.49
C MET A 159 12.39 12.85 3.47
N TRP A 160 13.15 12.87 2.37
CA TRP A 160 14.42 12.16 2.27
C TRP A 160 15.55 12.80 3.10
N LYS A 161 15.54 14.13 3.20
CA LYS A 161 16.60 14.90 3.89
C LYS A 161 16.37 15.06 5.39
N GLY A 162 15.12 15.01 5.85
CA GLY A 162 14.73 15.11 7.26
C GLY A 162 15.15 13.90 8.08
#